data_AF-A0A2R6NJI2-F1
#
_entry.id   AF-A0A2R6NJI2-F1
#
_cell.length_a   1.000
_cell.length_b   1.000
_cell.length_c   1.000
_cell.angle_alpha   90.00
_cell.angle_beta   90.00
_cell.angle_gamma   90.00
#
_symmetry.space_group_name_H-M   'P 1'
#
loop_
_entity.id
_entity.type
_entity.pdbx_description
1 polymer ?
#
loop_
_entity_poly.entity_id
_entity_poly.type
_entity_poly.pdbx_seq_one_letter_code
_entity_poly.pdbx_strand_id
1 'polypeptide(L)'
;MTALRPMTFLSELAANASERNVGVLIYSGNDDSLNTTFGGVQGYTRKPSTPWFDDNGELAGVVHQERNWTYVLVAGAGHLVPQQQPSRAYVILREFILGNNRTGLVVNTTETVSVVGGESSSLAVDVFPGQSGIYMGSGTTQSTYTFPAATVAAWQSFMATETATPSGTVAGDLSSMGLQTSHAVSAPEASLVISGLSVFITLFIQWLE
;
A
#
# COMPACT_ATOMS: atom_id res chain seq x y z
N MET A 1 -17.65 14.06 23.72
CA MET A 1 -17.02 14.40 22.43
C MET A 1 -16.96 13.13 21.60
N THR A 2 -17.70 13.06 20.50
CA THR A 2 -17.64 11.91 19.58
C THR A 2 -16.35 12.04 18.78
N ALA A 3 -15.44 11.07 18.91
CA ALA A 3 -14.21 11.05 18.12
C ALA A 3 -14.58 10.98 16.64
N LEU A 4 -14.16 11.98 15.87
CA LEU A 4 -14.28 11.95 14.42
C LEU A 4 -13.42 10.81 13.89
N ARG A 5 -13.89 10.17 12.80
CA ARG A 5 -13.13 9.10 12.14
C ARG A 5 -11.80 9.69 11.66
N PRO A 6 -10.66 8.99 11.75
CA PRO A 6 -9.37 9.51 11.26
C PRO A 6 -9.40 10.04 9.81
N MET A 7 -10.24 9.45 8.96
CA MET A 7 -10.45 9.90 7.58
C MET A 7 -11.10 11.29 7.46
N THR A 8 -11.90 11.71 8.44
CA THR A 8 -12.50 13.05 8.46
C THR A 8 -11.42 14.12 8.59
N PHE A 9 -10.46 13.90 9.50
CA PHE A 9 -9.31 14.79 9.66
C PHE A 9 -8.50 14.92 8.36
N LEU A 10 -8.13 13.81 7.72
CA LEU A 10 -7.34 13.86 6.48
C LEU A 10 -8.09 14.53 5.33
N SER A 11 -9.41 14.41 5.29
CA SER A 11 -10.25 15.09 4.29
C SER A 11 -10.30 16.61 4.52
N GLU A 12 -10.50 17.04 5.77
CA GLU A 12 -10.48 18.47 6.12
C GLU A 12 -9.09 19.09 5.92
N LEU A 13 -8.02 18.37 6.28
CA LEU A 13 -6.64 18.78 6.01
C LEU A 13 -6.43 18.98 4.51
N ALA A 14 -6.82 18.01 3.68
CA ALA A 14 -6.66 18.09 2.23
C ALA A 14 -7.40 19.28 1.63
N ALA A 15 -8.66 19.50 2.03
CA ALA A 15 -9.45 20.62 1.54
C ALA A 15 -8.84 21.98 1.93
N ASN A 16 -8.58 22.18 3.23
CA ASN A 16 -8.04 23.43 3.74
C ASN A 16 -6.63 23.75 3.20
N ALA A 17 -5.76 22.74 3.05
CA ALA A 17 -4.44 22.92 2.48
C ALA A 17 -4.52 23.32 1.01
N SER A 18 -5.40 22.67 0.24
CA SER A 18 -5.61 23.00 -1.19
C SER A 18 -6.14 24.42 -1.37
N GLU A 19 -7.13 24.85 -0.58
CA GLU A 19 -7.69 26.21 -0.63
C GLU A 19 -6.62 27.30 -0.32
N ARG A 20 -5.60 26.94 0.47
CA ARG A 20 -4.52 27.84 0.87
C ARG A 20 -3.25 27.67 0.04
N ASN A 21 -3.30 26.89 -1.04
CA ASN A 21 -2.14 26.58 -1.88
C ASN A 21 -0.95 26.01 -1.07
N VAL A 22 -1.24 25.18 -0.06
CA VAL A 22 -0.26 24.48 0.76
C VAL A 22 -0.14 23.04 0.26
N GLY A 23 1.05 22.67 -0.21
CA GLY A 23 1.36 21.30 -0.60
C GLY A 23 1.48 20.38 0.62
N VAL A 24 0.97 19.16 0.50
CA VAL A 24 1.11 18.12 1.52
C VAL A 24 2.00 17.02 0.98
N LEU A 25 3.07 16.69 1.70
CA LEU A 25 3.92 15.55 1.38
C LEU A 25 3.84 14.52 2.49
N ILE A 26 3.51 13.28 2.12
CA ILE A 26 3.58 12.11 2.99
C ILE A 26 4.65 11.19 2.42
N TYR A 27 5.60 10.80 3.26
CA TYR A 27 6.58 9.79 2.90
C TYR A 27 6.54 8.61 3.88
N SER A 28 6.87 7.42 3.36
CA SER A 28 6.90 6.17 4.13
C SER A 28 8.07 5.33 3.70
N GLY A 29 8.68 4.61 4.63
CA GLY A 29 9.48 3.46 4.29
C GLY A 29 8.60 2.31 3.75
N ASN A 30 9.11 1.49 2.83
CA ASN A 30 8.44 0.29 2.33
C ASN A 30 8.48 -0.88 3.33
N ASP A 31 9.37 -0.83 4.33
CA ASP A 31 9.41 -1.77 5.45
C ASP A 31 8.47 -1.34 6.60
N ASP A 32 7.68 -0.27 6.41
CA ASP A 32 6.66 0.20 7.37
C ASP A 32 5.25 0.09 6.77
N SER A 33 4.24 -0.11 7.63
CA SER A 33 2.85 -0.28 7.19
C SER A 33 2.08 1.03 7.29
N LEU A 34 1.80 1.67 6.15
CA LEU A 34 0.85 2.80 6.07
C LEU A 34 -0.29 2.48 5.09
N ASN A 35 -1.51 2.88 5.47
CA ASN A 35 -2.70 2.87 4.62
C ASN A 35 -3.24 4.30 4.54
N THR A 36 -3.20 4.92 3.35
CA THR A 36 -3.58 6.32 3.15
C THR A 36 -4.97 6.44 2.55
N THR A 37 -5.89 7.09 3.26
CA THR A 37 -7.24 7.48 2.77
C THR A 37 -7.43 8.97 2.94
N PHE A 38 -7.72 9.71 1.86
CA PHE A 38 -7.81 11.18 1.87
C PHE A 38 -8.93 11.70 0.94
N GLY A 39 -9.68 12.70 1.41
CA GLY A 39 -10.74 13.34 0.61
C GLY A 39 -11.88 12.41 0.19
N GLY A 40 -12.24 11.43 1.04
CA GLY A 40 -13.27 10.43 0.75
C GLY A 40 -12.86 9.31 -0.23
N VAL A 41 -11.65 9.36 -0.78
CA VAL A 41 -11.08 8.32 -1.65
C VAL A 41 -10.05 7.52 -0.85
N GLN A 42 -10.25 6.21 -0.79
CA GLN A 42 -9.25 5.30 -0.25
C GLN A 42 -8.13 5.14 -1.29
N GLY A 43 -6.91 5.47 -0.91
CA GLY A 43 -5.77 5.45 -1.81
C GLY A 43 -5.77 6.58 -2.86
N TYR A 44 -5.04 6.33 -3.94
CA TYR A 44 -4.79 7.28 -5.03
C TYR A 44 -5.75 7.01 -6.19
N THR A 45 -6.09 8.05 -6.96
CA THR A 45 -6.96 7.86 -8.15
C THR A 45 -6.33 6.97 -9.21
N ARG A 46 -5.00 6.90 -9.21
CA ARG A 46 -4.19 5.98 -10.00
C ARG A 46 -3.15 5.35 -9.10
N LYS A 47 -2.89 4.06 -9.27
CA LYS A 47 -1.97 3.30 -8.43
C LYS A 47 -0.55 3.87 -8.55
N PRO A 48 0.11 4.26 -7.44
CA PRO A 48 1.48 4.75 -7.47
C PRO A 48 2.42 3.74 -8.12
N SER A 49 3.10 4.17 -9.18
CA SER A 49 4.02 3.31 -9.94
C SER A 49 5.14 4.07 -10.63
N THR A 50 5.23 5.39 -10.42
CA THR A 50 6.31 6.20 -11.00
C THR A 50 7.59 6.00 -10.18
N PRO A 51 8.69 5.52 -10.78
CA PRO A 51 9.95 5.37 -10.07
C PRO A 51 10.56 6.73 -9.74
N TRP A 52 11.26 6.80 -8.61
CA TRP A 52 12.22 7.87 -8.33
C TRP A 52 13.56 7.28 -7.92
N PHE A 53 14.62 8.06 -8.10
CA PHE A 53 15.99 7.60 -7.96
C PHE A 53 16.76 8.47 -6.97
N ASP A 54 17.71 7.88 -6.28
CA ASP A 54 18.65 8.64 -5.44
C ASP A 54 19.77 9.27 -6.25
N ASP A 55 20.68 9.99 -5.57
CA ASP A 55 21.77 10.71 -6.22
C ASP A 55 22.78 9.77 -6.92
N ASN A 56 22.75 8.46 -6.65
CA ASN A 56 23.57 7.46 -7.34
C ASN A 56 22.85 6.86 -8.56
N GLY A 57 21.59 7.23 -8.80
CA GLY A 57 20.76 6.66 -9.86
C GLY A 57 20.15 5.31 -9.50
N GLU A 58 20.16 4.90 -8.21
CA GLU A 58 19.52 3.67 -7.77
C GLU A 58 18.02 3.90 -7.55
N LEU A 59 17.19 2.87 -7.84
CA LEU A 59 15.75 2.93 -7.58
C LEU A 59 15.51 3.13 -6.07
N ALA A 60 14.98 4.29 -5.71
CA ALA A 60 14.77 4.69 -4.33
C ALA A 60 13.31 4.52 -3.89
N GLY A 61 12.41 4.16 -4.79
CA GLY A 61 11.04 3.73 -4.50
C GLY A 61 10.04 4.24 -5.54
N VAL A 62 8.81 4.54 -5.10
CA VAL A 62 7.76 5.09 -5.95
C VAL A 62 7.27 6.44 -5.45
N VAL A 63 6.94 7.33 -6.37
CA VAL A 63 6.36 8.64 -6.08
C VAL A 63 5.02 8.77 -6.80
N HIS A 64 4.08 9.49 -6.19
CA HIS A 64 2.80 9.83 -6.80
C HIS A 64 2.41 11.23 -6.37
N GLN A 65 1.98 12.07 -7.31
CA GLN A 65 1.43 13.37 -6.98
C GLN A 65 0.09 13.59 -7.66
N GLU A 66 -0.89 14.04 -6.90
CA GLU A 66 -2.19 14.46 -7.42
C GLU A 66 -2.83 15.43 -6.44
N ARG A 67 -3.63 16.38 -6.93
CA ARG A 67 -4.45 17.26 -6.07
C ARG A 67 -3.66 17.98 -4.97
N ASN A 68 -2.42 18.41 -5.28
CA ASN A 68 -1.50 19.07 -4.34
C ASN A 68 -0.98 18.17 -3.19
N TRP A 69 -1.13 16.85 -3.33
CA TRP A 69 -0.58 15.85 -2.43
C TRP A 69 0.55 15.12 -3.14
N THR A 70 1.66 14.94 -2.43
CA THR A 70 2.80 14.13 -2.85
C THR A 70 2.93 12.95 -1.90
N TYR A 71 2.98 11.76 -2.46
CA TYR A 71 3.30 10.52 -1.76
C TYR A 71 4.65 10.02 -2.24
N VAL A 72 5.54 9.73 -1.29
CA VAL A 72 6.84 9.12 -1.57
C VAL A 72 7.00 7.85 -0.75
N LEU A 73 7.05 6.71 -1.44
CA LEU A 73 7.47 5.46 -0.83
C LEU A 73 8.97 5.30 -1.01
N VAL A 74 9.67 4.98 0.08
CA VAL A 74 11.13 4.90 0.14
C VAL A 74 11.55 3.45 0.32
N ALA A 75 12.30 2.92 -0.63
CA ALA A 75 12.84 1.58 -0.58
C ALA A 75 13.94 1.46 0.50
N GLY A 76 13.94 0.33 1.21
CA GLY A 76 14.96 -0.02 2.20
C GLY A 76 14.87 0.78 3.50
N ALA A 77 13.70 1.33 3.81
CA ALA A 77 13.46 2.06 5.05
C ALA A 77 12.19 1.54 5.72
N GLY A 78 12.16 1.58 7.05
CA GLY A 78 10.96 1.42 7.86
C GLY A 78 10.51 2.77 8.41
N HIS A 79 10.11 2.78 9.68
CA HIS A 79 9.46 3.94 10.33
C HIS A 79 10.34 5.21 10.33
N LEU A 80 11.64 5.05 10.54
CA LEU A 80 12.59 6.16 10.66
C LEU A 80 13.42 6.31 9.39
N VAL A 81 12.76 6.72 8.30
CA VAL A 81 13.40 6.90 6.98
C VAL A 81 14.72 7.69 7.03
N PRO A 82 14.82 8.87 7.69
CA PRO A 82 16.08 9.61 7.72
C PRO A 82 17.19 8.91 8.50
N GLN A 83 16.86 7.99 9.41
CA GLN A 83 17.84 7.20 10.14
C GLN A 83 18.37 6.04 9.27
N GLN A 84 17.48 5.34 8.57
CA GLN A 84 17.82 4.13 7.83
C GLN A 84 18.35 4.44 6.42
N GLN A 85 17.84 5.50 5.80
CA GLN A 85 18.18 5.92 4.44
C GLN A 85 18.44 7.44 4.41
N PRO A 86 19.49 7.95 5.09
CA PRO A 86 19.75 9.39 5.21
C PRO A 86 19.95 10.07 3.85
N SER A 87 20.66 9.44 2.92
CA SER A 87 20.89 9.99 1.58
C SER A 87 19.57 10.13 0.80
N ARG A 88 18.70 9.12 0.85
CA ARG A 88 17.38 9.15 0.19
C ARG A 88 16.44 10.16 0.85
N ALA A 89 16.46 10.26 2.18
CA ALA A 89 15.71 11.28 2.91
C ALA A 89 16.18 12.71 2.54
N TYR A 90 17.48 12.91 2.33
CA TYR A 90 18.01 14.18 1.86
C TYR A 90 17.52 14.54 0.46
N VAL A 91 17.45 13.57 -0.46
CA VAL A 91 16.82 13.75 -1.79
C VAL A 91 15.36 14.19 -1.63
N ILE A 92 14.59 13.54 -0.74
CA ILE A 92 13.19 13.94 -0.51
C ILE A 92 13.08 15.39 -0.02
N LEU A 93 13.90 15.76 0.97
CA LEU A 93 13.93 17.11 1.50
C LEU A 93 14.29 18.13 0.40
N ARG A 94 15.34 17.86 -0.36
CA ARG A 94 15.87 18.77 -1.39
C ARG A 94 14.90 18.92 -2.57
N GLU A 95 14.37 17.82 -3.08
CA GLU A 95 13.65 17.77 -4.35
C GLU A 95 12.16 18.05 -4.20
N PHE A 96 11.53 17.47 -3.18
CA PHE A 96 10.07 17.47 -3.07
C PHE A 96 9.54 18.39 -1.96
N ILE A 97 10.29 18.58 -0.87
CA ILE A 97 9.87 19.47 0.23
C ILE A 97 10.28 20.92 -0.03
N LEU A 98 11.58 21.14 -0.27
CA LEU A 98 12.12 22.48 -0.53
C LEU A 98 12.17 22.82 -2.02
N GLY A 99 12.18 21.79 -2.87
CA GLY A 99 12.23 21.90 -4.31
C GLY A 99 10.85 21.95 -4.97
N ASN A 100 10.84 21.78 -6.28
CA ASN A 100 9.64 21.80 -7.13
C ASN A 100 9.58 20.57 -8.05
N ASN A 101 10.15 19.44 -7.61
CA ASN A 101 10.20 18.22 -8.41
C ASN A 101 8.79 17.66 -8.62
N ARG A 102 8.38 17.55 -9.89
CA ARG A 102 7.03 17.13 -10.31
C ARG A 102 6.94 15.65 -10.66
N THR A 103 7.98 14.86 -10.45
CA THR A 103 7.97 13.42 -10.74
C THR A 103 6.83 12.73 -10.00
N GLY A 104 6.05 11.93 -10.71
CA GLY A 104 4.84 11.28 -10.21
C GLY A 104 3.56 12.12 -10.35
N LEU A 105 3.64 13.36 -10.83
CA LEU A 105 2.46 14.21 -10.98
C LEU A 105 1.55 13.72 -12.11
N VAL A 106 0.31 13.39 -11.73
CA VAL A 106 -0.78 13.10 -12.66
C VAL A 106 -1.27 14.41 -13.28
N VAL A 107 -1.12 14.52 -14.60
CA VAL A 107 -1.60 15.63 -15.41
C VAL A 107 -2.80 15.15 -16.21
N ASN A 108 -3.98 15.66 -15.85
CA ASN A 108 -5.22 15.39 -16.55
C ASN A 108 -5.51 16.53 -17.52
N THR A 109 -5.45 16.26 -18.82
CA THR A 109 -5.91 17.16 -19.88
C THR A 109 -7.24 16.64 -20.42
N THR A 110 -8.02 17.48 -21.08
CA THR A 110 -9.34 17.13 -21.64
C THR A 110 -9.34 15.90 -22.55
N GLU A 111 -8.17 15.49 -23.07
CA GLU A 111 -8.02 14.40 -24.03
C GLU A 111 -7.12 13.26 -23.52
N THR A 112 -6.21 13.54 -22.57
CA THR A 112 -5.23 12.54 -22.11
C THR A 112 -4.84 12.72 -20.64
N VAL A 113 -4.64 11.58 -19.96
CA VAL A 113 -4.01 11.53 -18.64
C VAL A 113 -2.56 11.07 -18.81
N SER A 114 -1.62 11.87 -18.32
CA SER A 114 -0.19 11.55 -18.34
C SER A 114 0.42 11.68 -16.94
N VAL A 115 1.54 11.01 -16.68
CA VAL A 115 2.27 11.09 -15.41
C VAL A 115 3.70 11.53 -15.67
N VAL A 116 4.13 12.60 -15.02
CA VAL A 116 5.50 13.12 -15.16
C VAL A 116 6.51 12.09 -14.63
N GLY A 117 7.52 11.75 -15.42
CA GLY A 117 8.49 10.69 -15.09
C GLY A 117 8.07 9.28 -15.56
N GLY A 118 6.83 9.12 -16.03
CA GLY A 118 6.31 7.87 -16.55
C GLY A 118 5.92 6.85 -15.47
N GLU A 119 5.18 5.83 -15.87
CA GLU A 119 4.73 4.76 -14.97
C GLU A 119 5.43 3.45 -15.31
N SER A 120 5.74 2.65 -14.28
CA SER A 120 6.33 1.32 -14.47
C SER A 120 5.35 0.23 -14.07
N SER A 121 5.00 -0.65 -15.00
CA SER A 121 4.12 -1.79 -14.73
C SER A 121 4.69 -2.75 -13.68
N SER A 122 6.02 -2.88 -13.59
CA SER A 122 6.67 -3.69 -12.54
C SER A 122 6.55 -3.10 -11.14
N LEU A 123 6.24 -1.81 -11.04
CA LEU A 123 6.05 -1.10 -9.77
C LEU A 123 4.57 -0.86 -9.44
N ALA A 124 3.66 -1.18 -10.37
CA ALA A 124 2.21 -1.13 -10.15
C ALA A 124 1.71 -2.33 -9.32
N VAL A 125 2.42 -2.65 -8.23
CA VAL A 125 2.16 -3.78 -7.33
C VAL A 125 1.36 -3.34 -6.10
N ASP A 126 0.57 -4.25 -5.52
CA ASP A 126 -0.29 -3.90 -4.37
C ASP A 126 0.53 -3.50 -3.14
N VAL A 127 1.69 -4.13 -2.98
CA VAL A 127 2.65 -3.82 -1.92
C VAL A 127 4.03 -3.78 -2.56
N PHE A 128 4.72 -2.65 -2.41
CA PHE A 128 6.14 -2.58 -2.75
C PHE A 128 6.90 -3.40 -1.69
N PRO A 129 7.57 -4.50 -2.09
CA PRO A 129 8.11 -5.44 -1.12
C PRO A 129 9.21 -4.79 -0.26
N GLY A 130 9.10 -5.00 1.05
CA GLY A 130 10.13 -4.68 2.02
C GLY A 130 11.08 -5.84 2.29
N GLN A 131 12.01 -5.64 3.22
CA GLN A 131 12.88 -6.70 3.71
C GLN A 131 12.10 -7.76 4.51
N SER A 132 12.63 -8.99 4.57
CA SER A 132 11.98 -10.09 5.30
C SER A 132 12.25 -10.10 6.81
N GLY A 133 13.22 -9.32 7.27
CA GLY A 133 13.61 -9.25 8.68
C GLY A 133 12.86 -8.15 9.42
N ILE A 134 12.32 -8.49 10.60
CA ILE A 134 11.74 -7.52 11.53
C ILE A 134 12.84 -7.08 12.48
N TYR A 135 13.19 -5.80 12.43
CA TYR A 135 14.14 -5.21 13.39
C TYR A 135 13.46 -4.99 14.74
N MET A 136 14.11 -5.49 15.78
CA MET A 136 13.68 -5.36 17.17
C MET A 136 14.66 -4.48 17.94
N GLY A 137 14.14 -3.64 18.82
CA GLY A 137 14.94 -2.74 19.66
C GLY A 137 14.27 -1.39 19.84
N SER A 138 14.87 -0.54 20.68
CA SER A 138 14.46 0.84 20.87
C SER A 138 15.50 1.78 20.26
N GLY A 139 15.09 2.62 19.30
CA GLY A 139 15.93 3.60 18.62
C GLY A 139 17.00 3.04 17.68
N THR A 140 17.44 1.79 17.84
CA THR A 140 18.39 1.09 16.95
C THR A 140 18.06 -0.40 16.88
N THR A 141 18.44 -1.06 15.79
CA THR A 141 18.30 -2.53 15.65
C THR A 141 19.20 -3.25 16.65
N GLN A 142 18.59 -3.96 17.59
CA GLN A 142 19.27 -4.82 18.58
C GLN A 142 19.25 -6.29 18.14
N SER A 143 18.17 -6.72 17.50
CA SER A 143 18.08 -8.03 16.88
C SER A 143 17.19 -7.99 15.65
N THR A 144 17.28 -9.03 14.83
CA THR A 144 16.44 -9.21 13.65
C THR A 144 15.72 -10.53 13.77
N TYR A 145 14.40 -10.51 13.68
CA TYR A 145 13.57 -11.72 13.62
C TYR A 145 13.14 -11.97 12.18
N THR A 146 13.32 -13.19 11.70
CA THR A 146 12.85 -13.60 10.37
C THR A 146 11.95 -14.81 10.54
N PHE A 147 10.79 -14.80 9.88
CA PHE A 147 9.90 -15.95 9.89
C PHE A 147 10.55 -17.16 9.19
N PRO A 148 10.29 -18.40 9.65
CA PRO A 148 10.77 -19.59 8.96
C PRO A 148 10.30 -19.63 7.50
N ALA A 149 11.17 -20.09 6.59
CA ALA A 149 10.89 -20.12 5.16
C ALA A 149 9.60 -20.90 4.82
N ALA A 150 9.31 -21.98 5.56
CA ALA A 150 8.07 -22.75 5.41
C ALA A 150 6.81 -21.91 5.72
N THR A 151 6.86 -21.06 6.75
CA THR A 151 5.76 -20.16 7.11
C THR A 151 5.53 -19.12 6.02
N VAL A 152 6.61 -18.53 5.49
CA VAL A 152 6.53 -17.56 4.38
C VAL A 152 5.94 -18.22 3.12
N ALA A 153 6.38 -19.43 2.77
CA ALA A 153 5.86 -20.17 1.62
C ALA A 153 4.38 -20.53 1.76
N ALA A 154 3.94 -20.92 2.97
CA ALA A 154 2.54 -21.20 3.25
C ALA A 154 1.68 -19.93 3.11
N TRP A 155 2.15 -18.80 3.63
CA TRP A 155 1.47 -17.50 3.50
C TRP A 155 1.34 -17.06 2.03
N GLN A 156 2.42 -17.17 1.25
CA GLN A 156 2.36 -16.83 -0.17
C GLN A 156 1.36 -17.72 -0.94
N SER A 157 1.30 -19.00 -0.62
CA SER A 157 0.34 -19.94 -1.24
C SER A 157 -1.11 -19.59 -0.88
N PHE A 158 -1.35 -19.22 0.38
CA PHE A 158 -2.64 -18.72 0.83
C PHE A 158 -3.04 -17.43 0.09
N MET A 159 -2.17 -16.42 0.07
CA MET A 159 -2.44 -15.15 -0.62
C MET A 159 -2.73 -15.35 -2.10
N ALA A 160 -1.97 -16.22 -2.79
CA ALA A 160 -2.21 -16.54 -4.19
C ALA A 160 -3.61 -17.14 -4.45
N THR A 161 -4.15 -17.87 -3.47
CA THR A 161 -5.50 -18.45 -3.53
C THR A 161 -6.57 -17.38 -3.28
N GLU A 162 -6.40 -16.57 -2.24
CA GLU A 162 -7.38 -15.54 -1.84
C GLU A 162 -7.46 -14.37 -2.82
N THR A 163 -6.35 -14.01 -3.48
CA THR A 163 -6.32 -12.92 -4.47
C THR A 163 -6.59 -13.40 -5.90
N ALA A 164 -6.92 -14.68 -6.10
CA ALA A 164 -7.28 -15.19 -7.41
C ALA A 164 -8.66 -14.64 -7.82
N THR A 165 -8.68 -13.67 -8.74
CA THR A 165 -9.93 -13.22 -9.36
C THR A 165 -10.56 -14.39 -10.13
N PRO A 166 -11.86 -14.73 -9.94
CA PRO A 166 -12.50 -15.74 -10.75
C PRO A 166 -12.54 -15.26 -12.21
N SER A 167 -11.82 -15.95 -13.10
CA SER A 167 -11.91 -15.75 -14.54
C SER A 167 -13.37 -15.95 -14.98
N GLY A 168 -13.97 -14.90 -15.54
CA GLY A 168 -15.39 -14.91 -15.93
C GLY A 168 -15.68 -15.90 -17.06
N THR A 169 -16.88 -16.50 -16.99
CA THR A 169 -17.57 -17.04 -18.16
C THR A 169 -18.83 -16.20 -18.42
N VAL A 170 -18.67 -15.30 -19.39
CA VAL A 170 -19.59 -14.74 -20.40
C VAL A 170 -21.11 -14.86 -20.14
N ALA A 171 -21.79 -13.71 -20.12
CA ALA A 171 -23.22 -13.61 -20.37
C ALA A 171 -23.54 -13.79 -21.87
N GLY A 172 -24.47 -14.70 -22.18
CA GLY A 172 -25.24 -14.70 -23.42
C GLY A 172 -25.18 -15.99 -24.24
N ASP A 173 -26.08 -16.94 -23.97
CA ASP A 173 -27.02 -17.40 -24.99
C ASP A 173 -28.24 -18.07 -24.33
N LEU A 174 -29.41 -17.47 -24.51
CA LEU A 174 -30.72 -18.05 -24.19
C LEU A 174 -31.25 -18.69 -25.47
N SER A 175 -30.93 -19.96 -25.74
CA SER A 175 -31.86 -20.89 -26.42
C SER A 175 -31.29 -22.30 -26.56
N SER A 176 -31.85 -23.26 -25.82
CA SER A 176 -32.48 -24.46 -26.36
C SER A 176 -32.60 -25.53 -25.26
N MET A 177 -33.80 -26.12 -25.21
CA MET A 177 -34.26 -27.07 -24.21
C MET A 177 -33.47 -28.36 -24.16
N GLY A 178 -33.35 -28.92 -22.95
CA GLY A 178 -32.99 -30.32 -22.73
C GLY A 178 -32.92 -30.68 -21.26
N LEU A 179 -34.08 -30.93 -20.64
CA LEU A 179 -34.18 -31.54 -19.30
C LEU A 179 -33.46 -32.90 -19.27
N GLN A 180 -32.44 -33.04 -18.42
CA GLN A 180 -32.03 -34.34 -17.91
C GLN A 180 -31.58 -34.23 -16.46
N THR A 181 -32.44 -34.74 -15.59
CA THR A 181 -32.19 -35.02 -14.18
C THR A 181 -31.12 -36.10 -14.04
N SER A 182 -30.15 -35.94 -13.13
CA SER A 182 -29.88 -36.94 -12.07
C SER A 182 -28.64 -36.61 -11.22
N HIS A 183 -28.77 -37.02 -9.94
CA HIS A 183 -27.73 -37.21 -8.91
C HIS A 183 -27.17 -35.99 -8.18
N ALA A 184 -27.83 -35.68 -7.05
CA ALA A 184 -27.20 -35.06 -5.90
C ALA A 184 -26.09 -35.98 -5.37
N VAL A 185 -24.84 -35.52 -5.45
CA VAL A 185 -23.72 -36.08 -4.69
C VAL A 185 -23.48 -35.13 -3.52
N SER A 186 -23.53 -35.72 -2.33
CA SER A 186 -23.31 -35.11 -1.02
C SER A 186 -22.03 -34.27 -0.96
N ALA A 187 -22.16 -33.03 -0.48
CA ALA A 187 -21.04 -32.25 0.03
C ALA A 187 -20.41 -32.98 1.24
N PRO A 188 -19.08 -33.15 1.30
CA PRO A 188 -18.46 -33.44 2.59
C PRO A 188 -18.47 -32.16 3.41
N GLU A 189 -19.24 -32.17 4.50
CA GLU A 189 -19.07 -31.24 5.61
C GLU A 189 -17.66 -31.43 6.17
N ALA A 190 -16.71 -30.60 5.75
CA ALA A 190 -15.48 -30.41 6.50
C ALA A 190 -15.81 -29.52 7.70
N SER A 191 -16.29 -30.14 8.77
CA SER A 191 -16.29 -29.55 10.10
C SER A 191 -14.84 -29.39 10.54
N LEU A 192 -14.26 -28.21 10.27
CA LEU A 192 -12.98 -27.85 10.85
C LEU A 192 -13.24 -27.36 12.28
N VAL A 193 -13.10 -28.28 13.23
CA VAL A 193 -12.96 -27.98 14.65
C VAL A 193 -11.68 -27.16 14.82
N ILE A 194 -11.81 -25.83 14.85
CA ILE A 194 -10.73 -24.95 15.33
C ILE A 194 -10.76 -25.01 16.86
N SER A 195 -10.21 -26.08 17.42
CA SER A 195 -9.86 -26.12 18.83
C SER A 195 -8.57 -25.32 19.03
N GLY A 196 -8.70 -24.13 19.64
CA GLY A 196 -7.65 -23.52 20.44
C GLY A 196 -6.46 -22.97 19.66
N LEU A 197 -6.57 -21.72 19.21
CA LEU A 197 -5.48 -20.75 19.27
C LEU A 197 -6.12 -19.38 19.46
N SER A 198 -6.08 -18.92 20.71
CA SER A 198 -6.59 -17.63 21.15
C SER A 198 -6.11 -16.51 20.24
N VAL A 199 -7.07 -15.79 19.66
CA VAL A 199 -6.86 -14.47 19.06
C VAL A 199 -6.39 -13.54 20.18
N PHE A 200 -5.08 -13.34 20.29
CA PHE A 200 -4.50 -12.23 21.02
C PHE A 200 -4.16 -11.13 20.02
N ILE A 201 -5.18 -10.40 19.57
CA ILE A 201 -4.98 -8.99 19.20
C ILE A 201 -5.14 -8.21 20.50
N THR A 202 -4.07 -8.12 21.27
CA THR A 202 -3.98 -7.13 22.34
C THR A 202 -3.44 -5.86 21.72
N LEU A 203 -4.33 -4.87 21.58
CA LEU A 203 -3.97 -3.47 21.42
C LEU A 203 -2.98 -3.08 22.54
N PHE A 204 -1.72 -2.83 22.20
CA PHE A 204 -0.80 -2.10 23.07
C PHE A 204 -0.95 -0.60 22.77
N ILE A 205 -2.05 -0.02 23.25
CA ILE A 205 -2.14 1.43 23.52
C ILE A 205 -2.05 1.56 25.03
N GLN A 206 -0.82 1.66 25.55
CA GLN A 206 -0.44 2.43 26.74
C GLN A 206 1.06 2.21 26.95
N TRP A 207 1.88 3.24 26.79
CA TRP A 207 3.11 3.50 27.56
C TRP A 207 3.67 4.85 27.10
N LEU A 208 3.03 5.91 27.59
CA LEU A 208 3.61 7.23 27.78
C LEU A 208 2.96 7.80 29.05
N GLU A 209 3.38 7.27 30.19
CA GLU A 209 3.68 8.01 31.43
C GLU A 209 4.90 7.32 32.08
#